data_AF-A0A3N5WBW8-F1
#
_entry.id   AF-A0A3N5WBW8-F1
#
_cell.length_a   1.000
_cell.length_b   1.000
_cell.length_c   1.000
_cell.angle_alpha   90.00
_cell.angle_beta   90.00
_cell.angle_gamma   90.00
#
_symmetry.space_group_name_H-M   'P 1'
#
loop_
_entity.id
_entity.type
_entity.pdbx_description
1 polymer ?
#
loop_
_entity_poly.entity_id
_entity_poly.type
_entity_poly.pdbx_seq_one_letter_code
_entity_poly.pdbx_strand_id
1 'polypeptide(L)' 'MAFFDANFPILYPGNVQELLDLGLHGFALSRYSGLWVAFKVVANVADESGTVEVGPDRVRPVLPTFEVDG' A
#
# COMPACT_ATOMS: atom_id res chain seq x y z
N MET A 1 10.80 -6.47 13.26
CA MET A 1 11.52 -5.18 13.32
C MET A 1 12.32 -4.91 12.05
N ALA A 2 12.93 -5.92 11.41
CA ALA A 2 13.69 -5.82 10.15
C ALA A 2 13.21 -4.79 9.08
N PHE A 3 11.94 -4.79 8.67
CA PHE A 3 11.46 -3.81 7.67
C PHE A 3 11.36 -2.38 8.19
N PHE A 4 10.94 -2.22 9.45
CA PHE A 4 10.83 -0.92 10.11
C PHE A 4 12.22 -0.32 10.33
N ASP A 5 13.17 -1.12 10.83
CA ASP A 5 14.55 -0.69 11.09
C ASP A 5 15.29 -0.32 9.79
N ALA A 6 14.98 -1.01 8.69
CA ALA A 6 15.52 -0.70 7.37
C ALA A 6 14.75 0.40 6.62
N ASN A 7 13.82 1.12 7.29
CA ASN A 7 13.03 2.21 6.73
C ASN A 7 12.24 1.83 5.46
N PHE A 8 11.90 0.55 5.31
CA PHE A 8 10.98 0.14 4.25
C PHE A 8 9.56 0.64 4.59
N PRO A 9 8.80 1.15 3.61
CA PRO A 9 7.40 1.48 3.84
C PRO A 9 6.58 0.25 4.24
N ILE A 10 5.70 0.40 5.23
CA ILE A 10 4.83 -0.66 5.73
C ILE A 10 3.38 -0.20 5.64
N LEU A 11 2.54 -1.00 4.99
CA LEU A 11 1.10 -0.79 4.87
C LEU A 11 0.36 -1.76 5.80
N TYR A 12 -0.71 -1.29 6.42
CA TYR A 12 -1.50 -2.04 7.41
C TYR A 12 -3.00 -1.91 7.09
N PRO A 13 -3.55 -2.78 6.22
CA PRO A 13 -4.98 -2.76 5.89
C PRO A 13 -5.85 -3.26 7.05
N GLY A 14 -7.01 -2.64 7.22
CA GLY A 14 -8.02 -3.01 8.22
C GLY A 14 -9.06 -4.03 7.77
N ASN A 15 -9.20 -4.26 6.46
CA ASN A 15 -10.20 -5.16 5.84
C ASN A 15 -9.74 -5.60 4.43
N VAL A 16 -10.50 -6.50 3.81
CA VAL A 16 -10.19 -7.02 2.47
C VAL A 16 -10.25 -5.96 1.34
N GLN A 17 -11.09 -4.93 1.47
CA GLN A 17 -11.16 -3.84 0.48
C GLN A 17 -9.87 -3.00 0.52
N GLU A 18 -9.46 -2.59 1.71
CA GLU A 18 -8.23 -1.84 1.91
C GLU A 18 -6.99 -2.64 1.51
N LEU A 19 -7.00 -3.96 1.72
CA LEU A 19 -5.89 -4.81 1.27
C LEU A 19 -5.66 -4.68 -0.24
N LEU A 20 -6.75 -4.68 -1.04
CA LEU A 20 -6.66 -4.49 -2.49
C LEU A 20 -6.26 -3.07 -2.87
N ASP A 21 -6.83 -2.07 -2.20
CA ASP A 21 -6.56 -0.67 -2.51
C ASP A 21 -5.12 -0.28 -2.18
N LEU A 22 -4.69 -0.64 -0.98
CA LEU A 22 -3.32 -0.45 -0.53
C LEU A 22 -2.36 -1.31 -1.33
N GLY A 23 -2.79 -2.45 -1.89
CA GLY A 23 -2.02 -3.25 -2.85
C GLY A 23 -1.51 -2.43 -4.03
N LEU A 24 -2.43 -1.75 -4.74
CA LEU A 24 -2.07 -0.90 -5.87
C LEU A 24 -1.27 0.34 -5.43
N HIS A 25 -1.62 0.93 -4.29
CA HIS A 25 -0.87 2.04 -3.72
C HIS A 25 0.57 1.64 -3.36
N GLY A 26 0.75 0.48 -2.74
CA GLY A 26 2.05 -0.09 -2.36
C GLY A 26 2.91 -0.41 -3.57
N PHE A 27 2.31 -0.90 -4.66
CA PHE A 27 3.02 -1.05 -5.93
C PHE A 27 3.57 0.30 -6.42
N ALA A 28 2.74 1.34 -6.53
CA ALA A 28 3.17 2.66 -6.96
C ALA A 28 4.23 3.26 -6.02
N LEU A 29 4.02 3.15 -4.70
CA LEU A 29 4.95 3.60 -3.66
C LEU A 29 6.31 2.92 -3.78
N SER A 30 6.35 1.61 -4.09
CA SER A 30 7.59 0.88 -4.30
C SER A 30 8.38 1.39 -5.52
N ARG A 31 7.69 1.87 -6.56
CA ARG A 31 8.32 2.39 -7.78
C ARG A 31 8.85 3.80 -7.56
N TYR A 32 8.07 4.61 -6.86
CA TYR A 32 8.46 5.96 -6.50
C TYR A 32 9.65 5.98 -5.52
N SER A 33 9.58 5.19 -4.44
CA SER A 33 10.63 5.16 -3.41
C SER A 33 11.86 4.32 -3.78
N GLY A 34 11.74 3.41 -4.76
CA GLY A 34 12.78 2.43 -5.09
C GLY A 34 12.94 1.32 -4.03
N LEU A 35 12.16 1.35 -2.96
CA LEU A 35 12.21 0.43 -1.83
C LEU A 35 11.16 -0.69 -1.98
N TRP A 36 11.37 -1.79 -1.26
CA TRP A 36 10.32 -2.80 -1.06
C TRP A 36 9.23 -2.28 -0.13
N VAL A 37 7.98 -2.63 -0.39
CA VAL A 37 6.85 -2.26 0.48
C VAL A 37 6.34 -3.51 1.16
N ALA A 38 6.26 -3.48 2.49
CA ALA A 38 5.77 -4.58 3.28
C ALA A 38 4.28 -4.40 3.61
N PHE A 39 3.56 -5.51 3.70
CA PHE A 39 2.21 -5.56 4.23
C PHE A 39 2.22 -6.24 5.59
N LYS A 40 1.71 -5.55 6.60
CA LYS A 40 1.38 -6.16 7.88
C LYS A 40 -0.12 -6.45 7.86
N VAL A 41 -0.49 -7.73 7.90
CA VAL A 41 -1.90 -8.16 7.86
C VAL A 41 -2.16 -9.01 9.09
N VAL A 42 -3.25 -8.72 9.79
CA VAL A 42 -3.70 -9.54 10.93
C VAL A 42 -4.49 -10.74 10.41
N ALA A 43 -4.42 -11.86 11.13
CA ALA A 43 -5.01 -13.13 10.68
C ALA A 43 -6.50 -12.99 10.32
N ASN A 44 -7.28 -12.26 11.11
CA ASN A 44 -8.70 -12.04 10.84
C ASN A 44 -8.96 -11.36 9.50
N VAL A 45 -8.11 -10.43 9.05
CA VAL A 45 -8.23 -9.77 7.74
C VAL A 45 -7.72 -10.68 6.62
N ALA A 46 -6.69 -11.48 6.90
CA ALA A 46 -6.17 -12.45 5.93
C ALA A 46 -7.16 -13.59 5.63
N ASP A 47 -7.93 -14.00 6.64
CA ASP A 47 -8.94 -15.07 6.55
C ASP A 47 -10.35 -14.53 6.20
N GLU A 48 -10.50 -13.21 6.12
CA GLU A 48 -11.78 -12.56 5.79
C GLU A 48 -12.15 -12.81 4.33
N SER A 49 -13.44 -13.01 4.07
CA SER A 49 -14.00 -13.00 2.72
C SER A 49 -15.19 -12.05 2.66
N GLY A 50 -15.31 -11.33 1.56
CA GLY A 50 -16.34 -10.33 1.38
C GLY A 50 -16.45 -9.89 -0.07
N THR A 51 -17.50 -9.12 -0.37
CA THR A 51 -17.59 -8.43 -1.66
C THR A 51 -16.74 -7.19 -1.62
N VAL A 52 -15.94 -7.00 -2.66
CA VAL A 52 -15.11 -5.81 -2.85
C VAL A 52 -15.60 -5.05 -4.07
N GLU A 53 -15.51 -3.74 -3.99
CA GLU A 53 -15.76 -2.86 -5.12
C GLU A 53 -14.49 -2.76 -5.96
N VAL A 54 -14.63 -3.02 -7.26
CA VAL A 54 -13.55 -2.94 -8.24
C VAL A 54 -13.91 -1.94 -9.32
N GLY A 55 -12.93 -1.13 -9.71
CA GLY A 55 -13.10 -0.17 -10.80
C GLY A 55 -11.75 0.42 -11.19
N PRO A 56 -11.52 0.72 -12.49
CA PRO A 56 -10.25 1.26 -12.97
C PRO A 56 -9.88 2.60 -12.33
N ASP A 57 -10.89 3.36 -11.89
CA ASP A 57 -10.71 4.71 -11.36
C ASP A 57 -10.75 4.77 -9.83
N ARG A 58 -10.94 3.63 -9.17
CA ARG A 58 -11.15 3.57 -7.72
C ARG A 58 -9.89 3.88 -6.93
N VAL A 59 -8.74 3.38 -7.41
CA VAL A 59 -7.45 3.57 -6.75
C VAL A 59 -6.52 4.25 -7.74
N ARG A 60 -6.25 5.53 -7.50
CA ARG A 60 -5.35 6.35 -8.31
C ARG A 60 -4.24 6.88 -7.41
N PRO A 61 -3.13 6.14 -7.26
CA PRO A 61 -2.01 6.61 -6.46
C PRO A 61 -1.49 7.94 -7.03
N VAL A 62 -1.55 9.00 -6.22
CA VAL A 62 -1.01 10.30 -6.60
C VAL A 62 0.48 10.28 -6.35
N LEU A 63 1.26 10.44 -7.42
CA LEU A 63 2.71 10.57 -7.30
C LEU A 63 3.03 11.97 -6.75
N PRO A 64 3.91 12.06 -5.74
CA PRO A 64 4.33 13.37 -5.26
C PRO A 64 5.10 14.12 -6.36
N THR A 65 4.81 15.41 -6.49
CA THR A 65 5.55 16.34 -7.35
C THR A 65 6.63 17.03 -6.53
N PHE A 66 7.88 16.95 -6.97
CA PHE A 66 8.95 17.73 -6.36
C PHE A 66 9.11 19.05 -7.11
N GLU A 67 8.78 20.17 -6.47
CA GLU A 67 9.41 21.45 -6.79
C GLU A 67 10.63 21.56 -5.87
N VAL A 68 11.82 21.37 -6.45
CA VAL A 68 13.07 21.62 -5.74
C VAL A 68 13.37 23.09 -5.91
N ASP A 69 13.02 23.90 -4.91
CA ASP A 69 13.54 25.25 -4.77
C ASP A 69 15.06 25.13 -4.57
N GLY A 70 15.80 25.52 -5.61
CA GLY A 70 17.27 25.49 -5.64
C GLY A 70 17.90 26.45 -4.65
#